data_AF-A0A3N0A4T3-F1
#
_entry.id   AF-A0A3N0A4T3-F1
#
_cell.length_a   1.000
_cell.length_b   1.000
_cell.length_c   1.000
_cell.angle_alpha   90.00
_cell.angle_beta   90.00
_cell.angle_gamma   90.00
#
_symmetry.space_group_name_H-M   'P 1'
#
loop_
_entity.id
_entity.type
_entity.pdbx_description
1 polymer ?
#
loop_
_entity_poly.entity_id
_entity_poly.type
_entity_poly.pdbx_seq_one_letter_code
_entity_poly.pdbx_strand_id
1 'polypeptide(L)'
;MIWIEYRIRLAGKMRSSILGFDRFHERDFDVLYHNVSHMIRKRALISLGQLAVYCGHYIAESLRSEGHVQEITEKVKSVRTYCRELDDAEQISFGVMIDSLPRRVFFVPLAR
;
A
#
# COMPACT_ATOMS: atom_id res chain seq x y z
N MET A 1 5.38 -15.17 4.45
CA MET A 1 4.22 -14.48 5.09
C MET A 1 4.39 -12.99 4.95
N ILE A 2 3.42 -12.28 4.37
CA ILE A 2 3.44 -10.84 4.11
C ILE A 2 2.29 -10.17 4.87
N TRP A 3 2.60 -9.19 5.71
CA TRP A 3 1.60 -8.39 6.42
C TRP A 3 1.71 -6.94 5.96
N ILE A 4 0.58 -6.34 5.63
CA ILE A 4 0.47 -4.96 5.17
C ILE A 4 -0.50 -4.24 6.11
N GLU A 5 0.02 -3.37 6.95
CA GLU A 5 -0.77 -2.43 7.72
C GLU A 5 -0.89 -1.13 6.94
N TYR A 6 -2.09 -0.58 6.79
CA TYR A 6 -2.26 0.80 6.36
C TYR A 6 -2.90 1.62 7.48
N ARG A 7 -2.50 2.88 7.59
CA ARG A 7 -3.12 3.85 8.51
C ARG A 7 -3.45 5.13 7.76
N ILE A 8 -4.66 5.65 7.93
CA ILE A 8 -5.09 6.93 7.37
C ILE A 8 -5.47 7.87 8.51
N ARG A 9 -5.05 9.14 8.39
CA ARG A 9 -5.63 10.23 9.17
C ARG A 9 -6.70 10.97 8.35
N LEU A 10 -7.91 11.01 8.88
CA LEU A 10 -9.07 11.71 8.32
C LEU A 10 -9.68 12.60 9.41
N ALA A 11 -9.77 13.91 9.17
CA ALA A 11 -10.29 14.89 10.13
C ALA A 11 -9.67 14.72 11.54
N GLY A 12 -8.35 14.63 11.61
CA GLY A 12 -7.57 14.40 12.82
C GLY A 12 -7.67 12.99 13.45
N LYS A 13 -8.55 12.11 12.95
CA LYS A 13 -8.76 10.76 13.50
C LYS A 13 -7.95 9.71 12.74
N MET A 14 -7.28 8.83 13.47
CA MET A 14 -6.53 7.71 12.89
C MET A 14 -7.43 6.49 12.69
N ARG A 15 -7.36 5.87 11.51
CA ARG A 15 -7.94 4.57 11.22
C ARG A 15 -6.86 3.65 10.68
N SER A 16 -6.89 2.37 11.05
CA SER A 16 -5.95 1.38 10.56
C SER A 16 -6.63 0.07 10.21
N SER A 17 -6.00 -0.68 9.31
CA SER A 17 -6.35 -2.07 9.03
C SER A 17 -5.10 -2.84 8.63
N ILE A 18 -5.18 -4.17 8.73
CA ILE A 18 -4.11 -5.09 8.39
C ILE A 18 -4.63 -6.08 7.35
N LEU A 19 -3.86 -6.27 6.29
CA LEU A 19 -4.02 -7.33 5.31
C LEU A 19 -2.89 -8.34 5.54
N GLY A 20 -3.24 -9.61 5.79
CA GLY A 20 -2.29 -10.68 6.03
C GLY A 20 -2.36 -11.73 4.94
N PHE A 21 -1.21 -12.09 4.40
CA PHE A 21 -1.02 -13.19 3.46
C PHE A 21 -0.05 -14.18 4.10
N ASP A 22 -0.55 -15.38 4.44
CA ASP A 22 0.31 -16.43 4.97
C ASP A 22 1.20 -17.04 3.85
N ARG A 23 1.99 -18.06 4.19
CA ARG A 23 2.90 -18.71 3.21
C ARG A 23 2.17 -19.46 2.09
N PHE A 24 0.93 -19.88 2.29
CA PHE A 24 0.15 -20.58 1.26
C PHE A 24 -0.54 -19.59 0.30
N HIS A 25 -0.89 -18.40 0.80
CA HIS A 25 -1.59 -17.35 0.06
C HIS A 25 -0.66 -16.25 -0.45
N GLU A 26 0.66 -16.45 -0.44
CA GLU A 26 1.61 -15.47 -0.99
C GLU A 26 1.41 -15.28 -2.50
N ARG A 27 0.98 -16.31 -3.23
CA ARG A 27 0.61 -16.17 -4.65
C ARG A 27 -0.64 -15.30 -4.85
N ASP A 28 -1.56 -15.31 -3.88
CA ASP A 28 -2.77 -14.48 -3.98
C ASP A 28 -2.44 -13.00 -3.84
N PHE A 29 -1.40 -12.67 -3.08
CA PHE A 29 -0.87 -11.33 -3.01
C PHE A 29 -0.40 -10.82 -4.39
N ASP A 30 0.39 -11.63 -5.11
CA ASP A 30 0.88 -11.29 -6.45
C ASP A 30 -0.28 -11.19 -7.47
N VAL A 31 -1.25 -12.10 -7.40
CA VAL A 31 -2.46 -12.08 -8.25
C VAL A 31 -3.30 -10.82 -8.00
N LEU A 32 -3.54 -10.48 -6.72
CA LEU A 32 -4.27 -9.26 -6.36
C LEU A 32 -3.50 -8.02 -6.82
N TYR A 33 -2.19 -7.99 -6.65
CA TYR A 33 -1.35 -6.91 -7.16
C TYR A 33 -1.52 -6.72 -8.68
N HIS A 34 -1.44 -7.79 -9.47
CA HIS A 34 -1.62 -7.72 -10.91
C HIS A 34 -3.00 -7.21 -11.31
N ASN A 35 -4.05 -7.67 -10.63
CA ASN A 35 -5.42 -7.21 -10.85
C ASN A 35 -5.56 -5.71 -10.57
N VAL A 36 -5.05 -5.24 -9.42
CA VAL A 36 -5.12 -3.83 -9.04
C VAL A 36 -4.26 -2.96 -9.96
N SER A 37 -3.07 -3.42 -10.34
CA SER A 37 -2.19 -2.73 -11.29
C SER A 37 -2.89 -2.49 -12.63
N HIS A 38 -3.63 -3.49 -13.12
CA HIS A 38 -4.45 -3.35 -14.32
C HIS A 38 -5.62 -2.36 -14.15
N MET A 39 -6.29 -2.37 -12.99
CA MET A 39 -7.34 -1.37 -12.67
C MET A 39 -6.79 0.06 -12.67
N ILE A 40 -5.64 0.29 -12.04
CA ILE A 40 -4.97 1.61 -12.00
C ILE A 40 -4.61 2.07 -13.43
N ARG A 41 -4.07 1.18 -14.27
CA ARG A 41 -3.77 1.51 -15.69
C ARG A 41 -5.02 1.91 -16.47
N LYS A 42 -6.15 1.27 -16.18
CA LYS A 42 -7.47 1.62 -16.73
C LYS A 42 -8.13 2.82 -16.06
N ARG A 43 -7.44 3.47 -15.11
CA ARG A 43 -7.96 4.60 -14.32
C ARG A 43 -9.27 4.28 -13.59
N ALA A 44 -9.44 3.02 -13.19
CA ALA A 44 -10.61 2.56 -12.43
C ALA A 44 -10.44 2.88 -10.94
N LEU A 45 -11.57 3.07 -10.25
CA LEU A 45 -11.58 3.26 -8.80
C LEU A 45 -11.17 1.99 -8.08
N ILE A 46 -10.37 2.16 -7.03
CA ILE A 46 -9.87 1.09 -6.15
C ILE A 46 -10.22 1.42 -4.70
N SER A 47 -10.48 0.37 -3.92
CA SER A 47 -10.61 0.48 -2.46
C SER A 47 -9.27 0.71 -1.79
N LEU A 48 -9.30 1.15 -0.54
CA LEU A 48 -8.10 1.33 0.25
C LEU A 48 -7.29 0.03 0.46
N GLY A 49 -7.98 -1.10 0.65
CA GLY A 49 -7.31 -2.40 0.75
C GLY A 49 -6.56 -2.77 -0.54
N GLN A 50 -7.15 -2.49 -1.70
CA GLN A 50 -6.50 -2.69 -3.01
C GLN A 50 -5.31 -1.76 -3.18
N LEU A 51 -5.43 -0.49 -2.78
CA LEU A 51 -4.31 0.44 -2.76
C LEU A 51 -3.18 -0.08 -1.85
N ALA A 52 -3.51 -0.61 -0.68
CA ALA A 52 -2.53 -1.18 0.24
C ALA A 52 -1.82 -2.40 -0.35
N VAL A 53 -2.52 -3.27 -1.08
CA VAL A 53 -1.88 -4.37 -1.83
C VAL A 53 -0.92 -3.81 -2.89
N TYR A 54 -1.37 -2.83 -3.68
CA TYR A 54 -0.54 -2.23 -4.72
C TYR A 54 0.75 -1.60 -4.17
N CYS A 55 0.64 -0.75 -3.15
CA CYS A 55 1.78 -0.10 -2.52
C CYS A 55 2.63 -1.09 -1.72
N GLY A 56 1.98 -2.04 -1.04
CA GLY A 56 2.64 -3.09 -0.28
C GLY A 56 3.54 -3.96 -1.13
N HIS A 57 3.20 -4.20 -2.41
CA HIS A 57 4.05 -4.96 -3.34
C HIS A 57 5.39 -4.28 -3.57
N TYR A 58 5.38 -2.99 -3.92
CA TYR A 58 6.62 -2.24 -4.13
C TYR A 58 7.47 -2.14 -2.85
N ILE A 59 6.80 -1.97 -1.69
CA ILE A 59 7.49 -1.96 -0.41
C ILE A 59 8.12 -3.33 -0.12
N ALA A 60 7.39 -4.41 -0.41
CA ALA A 60 7.85 -5.77 -0.21
C ALA A 60 9.06 -6.09 -1.11
N GLU A 61 9.03 -5.66 -2.36
CA GLU A 61 10.17 -5.74 -3.27
C GLU A 61 11.36 -4.93 -2.73
N SER A 62 11.16 -3.69 -2.31
CA SER A 62 12.19 -2.84 -1.70
C SER A 62 12.84 -3.44 -0.45
N LEU A 63 12.07 -4.20 0.34
CA LEU A 63 12.57 -4.97 1.48
C LEU A 63 13.45 -6.15 1.06
N ARG A 64 13.08 -6.84 -0.03
CA ARG A 64 13.78 -8.02 -0.53
C ARG A 64 15.06 -7.67 -1.30
N SER A 65 15.09 -6.55 -2.01
CA SER A 65 16.19 -6.19 -2.94
C SER A 65 17.01 -4.96 -2.55
N GLU A 66 16.84 -4.41 -1.34
CA GLU A 66 17.54 -3.21 -0.83
C GLU A 66 17.43 -1.95 -1.74
N GLY A 67 16.38 -1.84 -2.58
CA GLY A 67 16.24 -0.79 -3.59
C GLY A 67 15.01 0.13 -3.48
N HIS A 68 15.21 1.41 -3.82
CA HIS A 68 14.25 2.44 -4.28
C HIS A 68 13.09 2.90 -3.36
N VAL A 69 13.42 3.43 -2.18
CA VAL A 69 12.46 4.10 -1.26
C VAL A 69 11.76 5.32 -1.90
N GLN A 70 12.43 6.08 -2.76
CA GLN A 70 11.87 7.30 -3.38
C GLN A 70 10.75 7.01 -4.39
N GLU A 71 10.77 5.87 -5.08
CA GLU A 71 9.76 5.53 -6.09
C GLU A 71 8.40 5.22 -5.47
N ILE A 72 8.37 4.76 -4.21
CA ILE A 72 7.16 4.32 -3.53
C ILE A 72 6.26 5.51 -3.19
N THR A 73 6.82 6.59 -2.67
CA THR A 73 6.05 7.80 -2.32
C THR A 73 5.39 8.42 -3.55
N GLU A 74 6.13 8.53 -4.67
CA GLU A 74 5.58 9.08 -5.92
C GLU A 74 4.54 8.15 -6.56
N LYS A 75 4.73 6.83 -6.46
CA LYS A 75 3.69 5.86 -6.83
C LYS A 75 2.42 6.07 -6.02
N VAL A 76 2.49 6.18 -4.69
CA VAL A 76 1.31 6.43 -3.84
C VAL A 76 0.60 7.73 -4.24
N LYS A 77 1.35 8.83 -4.41
CA LYS A 77 0.76 10.11 -4.84
C LYS A 77 0.09 10.04 -6.21
N SER A 78 0.68 9.34 -7.16
CA SER A 78 0.14 9.24 -8.53
C SER A 78 -1.12 8.38 -8.62
N VAL A 79 -1.31 7.42 -7.72
CA VAL A 79 -2.47 6.51 -7.73
C VAL A 79 -3.54 6.88 -6.70
N ARG A 80 -3.28 7.85 -5.80
CA ARG A 80 -4.25 8.26 -4.77
C ARG A 80 -5.58 8.73 -5.36
N THR A 81 -5.55 9.36 -6.53
CA THR A 81 -6.73 9.87 -7.24
C THR A 81 -7.71 8.77 -7.63
N TYR A 82 -7.29 7.51 -7.60
CA TYR A 82 -8.13 6.35 -7.88
C TYR A 82 -8.76 5.77 -6.60
N CYS A 83 -8.52 6.34 -5.41
CA CYS A 83 -9.04 5.85 -4.14
C CYS A 83 -9.81 6.96 -3.41
N ARG A 84 -11.16 6.94 -3.50
CA ARG A 84 -12.04 7.96 -2.90
C ARG A 84 -11.86 8.13 -1.38
N GLU A 85 -11.49 7.07 -0.69
CA GLU A 85 -11.22 7.12 0.76
C GLU A 85 -10.04 8.05 1.12
N LEU A 86 -9.25 8.46 0.12
CA LEU A 86 -8.14 9.40 0.28
C LEU A 86 -8.46 10.85 -0.10
N ASP A 87 -9.65 11.15 -0.64
CA ASP A 87 -9.99 12.50 -1.13
C ASP A 87 -9.87 13.55 -0.01
N ASP A 88 -10.25 13.18 1.22
CA ASP A 88 -10.18 14.03 2.41
C ASP A 88 -9.07 13.61 3.40
N ALA A 89 -8.18 12.70 2.99
CA ALA A 89 -7.12 12.19 3.86
C ALA A 89 -5.99 13.21 4.02
N GLU A 90 -5.60 13.46 5.26
CA GLU A 90 -4.47 14.33 5.59
C GLU A 90 -3.13 13.61 5.36
N GLN A 91 -3.10 12.32 5.66
CA GLN A 91 -1.93 11.46 5.54
C GLN A 91 -2.34 9.99 5.40
N ILE A 92 -1.50 9.21 4.73
CA ILE A 92 -1.53 7.76 4.74
C ILE A 92 -0.15 7.20 5.09
N SER A 93 -0.12 6.07 5.78
CA SER A 93 1.11 5.30 5.97
C SER A 93 0.88 3.82 5.69
N PHE A 94 1.92 3.15 5.20
CA PHE A 94 1.93 1.73 4.89
C PHE A 94 3.08 1.07 5.64
N GLY A 95 2.79 0.09 6.48
CA GLY A 95 3.76 -0.78 7.13
C GLY A 95 3.75 -2.16 6.49
N VAL A 96 4.91 -2.67 6.10
CA VAL A 96 5.04 -4.03 5.56
C VAL A 96 6.03 -4.84 6.41
N MET A 97 5.67 -6.09 6.65
CA MET A 97 6.51 -7.09 7.31
C MET A 97 6.50 -8.36 6.47
N ILE A 98 7.67 -8.96 6.24
CA ILE A 98 7.84 -10.20 5.47
C ILE A 98 8.65 -11.18 6.28
N ASP A 99 8.05 -12.29 6.71
CA ASP A 99 8.69 -13.36 7.49
C ASP A 99 9.68 -12.80 8.56
N SER A 100 10.98 -13.06 8.42
CA SER A 100 12.05 -12.64 9.33
C SER A 100 12.71 -11.30 8.96
N LEU A 101 12.23 -10.60 7.94
CA LEU A 101 12.73 -9.30 7.53
C LEU A 101 12.22 -8.19 8.47
N PRO A 102 13.02 -7.14 8.72
CA PRO A 102 12.61 -6.02 9.55
C PRO A 102 11.40 -5.30 8.95
N ARG A 103 10.43 -4.97 9.81
CA ARG A 103 9.28 -4.15 9.43
C ARG A 103 9.75 -2.81 8.88
N ARG A 104 9.21 -2.39 7.74
CA ARG A 104 9.36 -1.02 7.22
C ARG A 104 8.03 -0.30 7.19
N VAL A 105 8.06 1.00 7.46
CA VAL A 105 6.88 1.88 7.41
C VAL A 105 7.18 3.08 6.52
N PHE A 106 6.27 3.36 5.59
CA PHE A 106 6.32 4.47 4.66
C PHE A 106 5.22 5.44 5.00
N PHE A 107 5.57 6.72 5.11
CA PHE A 107 4.64 7.79 5.44
C PHE A 107 4.49 8.72 4.23
N VAL A 108 3.25 8.98 3.84
CA VAL A 108 2.93 9.85 2.71
C VAL A 108 1.97 10.93 3.21
N PRO A 109 2.44 12.20 3.32
CA PRO A 109 1.53 13.32 3.53
C PRO A 109 0.64 13.47 2.29
N LEU A 110 -0.65 13.69 2.51
CA LEU A 110 -1.66 13.79 1.45
C LEU A 110 -2.29 15.19 1.35
N ALA A 111 -2.23 15.99 2.43
CA ALA A 111 -2.57 17.40 2.39
C ALA A 111 -1.80 18.15 1.29
N ARG A 112 -2.45 19.16 0.69
CA ARG A 112 -1.84 20.02 -0.33
C ARG A 112 -0.76 20.92 0.26
#